data_AF-A0A3R6A8C9-F1
#
_entry.id   AF-A0A3R6A8C9-F1
#
_cell.length_a   1.000
_cell.length_b   1.000
_cell.length_c   1.000
_cell.angle_alpha   90.00
_cell.angle_beta   90.00
_cell.angle_gamma   90.00
#
_symmetry.space_group_name_H-M   'P 1'
#
loop_
_entity.id
_entity.type
_entity.pdbx_description
1 polymer ?
#
loop_
_entity_poly.entity_id
_entity_poly.type
_entity_poly.pdbx_seq_one_letter_code
_entity_poly.pdbx_strand_id
1 'polypeptide(L)'
;MNYSESKLDDPIEKRYDSYYHVGTWLQIYFLNDECVRLRMIDIDEGSSEHARTTMGIHPGSTYSQMVELYGDSYEMHSYSERIIYTIYRYSVDDCIYEFGIPDENSDTIYNIDIYLLSQAPIYEYGEEILEAN
;
A
#
# COMPACT_ATOMS: atom_id res chain seq x y z
N MET A 1 1.91 -0.49 -23.07
CA MET A 1 1.33 -0.74 -21.73
C MET A 1 -0.15 -1.00 -21.93
N ASN A 2 -0.66 -2.15 -21.45
CA ASN A 2 -2.09 -2.43 -21.45
C ASN A 2 -2.68 -1.81 -20.18
N TYR A 3 -3.65 -0.91 -20.32
CA TYR A 3 -4.42 -0.38 -19.20
C TYR A 3 -5.90 -0.68 -19.41
N SER A 4 -6.59 -1.03 -18.32
CA SER A 4 -8.03 -1.24 -18.32
C SER A 4 -8.64 -0.50 -17.15
N GLU A 5 -9.74 0.21 -17.43
CA GLU A 5 -10.61 0.78 -16.42
C GLU A 5 -11.46 -0.35 -15.81
N SER A 6 -11.48 -0.42 -14.49
CA SER A 6 -12.23 -1.45 -13.75
C SER A 6 -13.40 -0.85 -12.99
N LYS A 7 -14.47 -1.63 -12.84
CA LYS A 7 -15.67 -1.18 -12.13
C LYS A 7 -15.47 -1.22 -10.60
N LEU A 8 -15.95 -0.17 -9.94
CA LEU A 8 -15.86 0.07 -8.50
C LEU A 8 -16.93 -0.75 -7.73
N ASP A 9 -16.72 -2.06 -7.62
CA ASP A 9 -17.64 -2.92 -6.86
C ASP A 9 -17.28 -3.01 -5.36
N ASP A 10 -16.04 -2.68 -5.00
CA ASP A 10 -15.57 -2.62 -3.61
C ASP A 10 -16.02 -1.30 -2.94
N PRO A 11 -16.68 -1.33 -1.77
CA PRO A 11 -17.10 -0.15 -1.03
C PRO A 11 -15.98 0.85 -0.73
N ILE A 12 -14.76 0.37 -0.48
CA ILE A 12 -13.59 1.24 -0.23
C ILE A 12 -13.28 2.02 -1.49
N GLU A 13 -13.32 1.37 -2.64
CA GLU A 13 -12.91 1.98 -3.91
C GLU A 13 -13.94 2.99 -4.43
N LYS A 14 -15.20 2.94 -3.96
CA LYS A 14 -16.24 3.92 -4.30
C LYS A 14 -15.94 5.37 -3.89
N ARG A 15 -14.90 5.59 -3.07
CA ARG A 15 -14.43 6.95 -2.74
C ARG A 15 -13.68 7.62 -3.89
N TYR A 16 -13.23 6.86 -4.88
CA TYR A 16 -12.52 7.35 -6.05
C TYR A 16 -13.47 7.46 -7.24
N ASP A 17 -13.19 8.41 -8.15
CA ASP A 17 -13.98 8.57 -9.36
C ASP A 17 -13.65 7.49 -10.39
N SER A 18 -12.37 7.08 -10.44
CA SER A 18 -11.88 6.03 -11.33
C SER A 18 -10.56 5.45 -10.84
N TYR A 19 -10.20 4.28 -11.36
CA TYR A 19 -8.87 3.72 -11.23
C TYR A 19 -8.49 2.88 -12.45
N TYR A 20 -7.19 2.77 -12.68
CA TYR A 20 -6.62 2.06 -13.82
C TYR A 20 -5.63 1.00 -13.34
N HIS A 21 -5.65 -0.15 -14.00
CA HIS A 21 -4.61 -1.16 -13.84
C HIS A 21 -3.49 -0.94 -14.84
N VAL A 22 -2.24 -1.05 -14.38
CA VAL A 22 -1.06 -1.18 -15.22
C VAL A 22 -0.52 -2.59 -15.03
N GLY A 23 -0.82 -3.47 -15.98
CA GLY A 23 -0.54 -4.91 -15.83
C GLY A 23 -1.27 -5.51 -14.62
N THR A 24 -0.65 -6.48 -13.96
CA THR A 24 -1.17 -7.10 -12.72
C THR A 24 -0.61 -6.44 -11.45
N TRP A 25 0.40 -5.58 -11.57
CA TRP A 25 1.23 -5.17 -10.45
C TRP A 25 0.88 -3.80 -9.87
N LEU A 26 0.29 -2.87 -10.65
CA LEU A 26 -0.01 -1.51 -10.23
C LEU A 26 -1.46 -1.11 -10.51
N GLN A 27 -2.03 -0.40 -9.54
CA GLN A 27 -3.30 0.31 -9.66
C GLN A 27 -3.08 1.79 -9.36
N ILE A 28 -3.74 2.66 -10.13
CA ILE A 28 -3.63 4.11 -10.04
C ILE A 28 -5.04 4.70 -9.88
N TYR A 29 -5.27 5.43 -8.80
CA TYR A 29 -6.58 5.91 -8.39
C TYR A 29 -6.70 7.43 -8.51
N PHE A 30 -7.85 7.88 -8.99
CA PHE A 30 -8.12 9.28 -9.26
C PHE A 30 -9.34 9.80 -8.49
N LEU A 31 -9.21 11.02 -8.00
CA LEU A 31 -10.28 11.80 -7.38
C LEU A 31 -10.19 13.24 -7.90
N ASN A 32 -11.28 13.76 -8.47
CA ASN A 32 -11.36 15.06 -9.13
C ASN A 32 -10.24 15.27 -10.20
N ASP A 33 -10.01 14.26 -11.04
CA ASP A 33 -8.93 14.22 -12.06
C ASP A 33 -7.49 14.27 -11.52
N GLU A 34 -7.29 14.19 -10.19
CA GLU A 34 -5.96 14.12 -9.57
C GLU A 34 -5.61 12.68 -9.18
N CYS A 35 -4.36 12.27 -9.41
CA CYS A 35 -3.84 10.98 -8.93
C CYS A 35 -3.60 11.07 -7.43
N VAL A 36 -4.41 10.37 -6.64
CA VAL A 36 -4.39 10.47 -5.17
C VAL A 36 -3.86 9.22 -4.48
N ARG A 37 -3.75 8.11 -5.21
CA ARG A 37 -3.23 6.84 -4.68
C ARG A 37 -2.62 5.96 -5.76
N LEU A 38 -1.50 5.33 -5.40
CA LEU A 38 -0.87 4.23 -6.12
C LEU A 38 -0.93 2.99 -5.24
N ARG A 39 -1.30 1.84 -5.80
CA ARG A 39 -1.28 0.55 -5.10
C ARG A 39 -0.49 -0.47 -5.89
N MET A 40 0.54 -1.03 -5.27
CA MET A 40 1.35 -2.11 -5.79
C MET A 40 0.96 -3.42 -5.11
N ILE A 41 0.63 -4.46 -5.87
CA ILE A 41 0.02 -5.70 -5.35
C ILE A 41 0.78 -6.96 -5.78
N ASP A 42 1.60 -6.88 -6.82
CA ASP A 42 2.31 -8.04 -7.35
C ASP A 42 3.72 -7.65 -7.80
N ILE A 43 4.59 -8.65 -7.91
CA ILE A 43 5.88 -8.52 -8.57
C ILE A 43 5.62 -8.76 -10.04
N ASP A 44 5.85 -7.77 -10.89
CA ASP A 44 6.09 -8.10 -12.29
C ASP A 44 7.50 -8.71 -12.35
N GLU A 45 7.62 -10.02 -12.08
CA GLU A 45 8.87 -10.80 -12.09
C GLU A 45 9.63 -10.68 -13.42
N GLY A 46 9.01 -10.11 -14.46
CA GLY A 46 9.61 -9.83 -15.76
C GLY A 46 9.92 -8.36 -16.05
N SER A 47 9.52 -7.39 -15.21
CA SER A 47 9.78 -5.97 -15.47
C SER A 47 11.00 -5.47 -14.70
N SER A 48 11.99 -4.98 -15.46
CA SER A 48 13.12 -4.21 -14.91
C SER A 48 12.72 -2.81 -14.43
N GLU A 49 11.43 -2.46 -14.50
CA GLU A 49 10.87 -1.16 -14.13
C GLU A 49 10.15 -1.27 -12.79
N HIS A 50 10.90 -1.52 -11.72
CA HIS A 50 10.36 -1.36 -10.37
C HIS A 50 10.04 0.11 -10.15
N ALA A 51 8.85 0.41 -9.62
CA ALA A 51 8.47 1.77 -9.29
C ALA A 51 9.51 2.35 -8.32
N ARG A 52 10.32 3.30 -8.81
CA ARG A 52 11.33 3.99 -7.98
C ARG A 52 10.73 4.79 -6.83
N THR A 53 9.42 5.01 -6.88
CA THR A 53 8.64 5.82 -5.95
C THR A 53 8.78 5.35 -4.49
N THR A 54 9.03 4.06 -4.25
CA THR A 54 9.23 3.44 -2.93
C THR A 54 10.71 3.26 -2.55
N MET A 55 11.61 4.05 -3.14
CA MET A 55 13.06 3.86 -3.00
C MET A 55 13.55 2.44 -3.39
N GLY A 56 12.79 1.73 -4.22
CA GLY A 56 13.11 0.39 -4.68
C GLY A 56 12.46 -0.74 -3.87
N ILE A 57 11.67 -0.45 -2.83
CA ILE A 57 10.85 -1.46 -2.14
C ILE A 57 9.67 -1.86 -3.01
N HIS A 58 9.41 -3.14 -3.15
CA HIS A 58 8.29 -3.66 -3.93
C HIS A 58 7.61 -4.82 -3.18
N PRO A 59 6.38 -5.24 -3.55
CA PRO A 59 5.85 -6.53 -3.10
C PRO A 59 6.92 -7.62 -3.26
N GLY A 60 7.14 -8.47 -2.26
CA GLY A 60 8.25 -9.43 -2.21
C GLY A 60 9.53 -8.93 -1.52
N SER A 61 9.70 -7.62 -1.31
CA SER A 61 10.76 -7.08 -0.45
C SER A 61 10.49 -7.44 1.03
N THR A 62 11.53 -7.39 1.85
CA THR A 62 11.46 -7.75 3.27
C THR A 62 11.22 -6.55 4.19
N TYR A 63 10.68 -6.78 5.39
CA TYR A 63 10.59 -5.76 6.44
C TYR A 63 11.97 -5.24 6.81
N SER A 64 12.98 -6.12 6.88
CA SER A 64 14.37 -5.72 7.11
C SER A 64 14.89 -4.71 6.08
N GLN A 65 14.61 -4.92 4.78
CA GLN A 65 14.98 -3.98 3.72
C GLN A 65 14.23 -2.65 3.83
N MET A 66 12.96 -2.70 4.21
CA MET A 66 12.15 -1.49 4.43
C MET A 66 12.69 -0.66 5.60
N VAL A 67 12.99 -1.30 6.74
CA VAL A 67 13.56 -0.62 7.92
C VAL A 67 14.93 -0.02 7.64
N GLU A 68 15.76 -0.67 6.83
CA GLU A 68 17.06 -0.12 6.43
C GLU A 68 16.93 1.22 5.68
N LEU A 69 15.85 1.39 4.90
CA LEU A 69 15.63 2.60 4.10
C LEU A 69 14.81 3.68 4.82
N TYR A 70 13.77 3.27 5.54
CA TYR A 70 12.79 4.19 6.14
C TYR A 70 12.96 4.36 7.65
N GLY A 71 13.76 3.52 8.32
CA GLY A 71 13.88 3.45 9.77
C GLY A 71 12.73 2.68 10.42
N ASP A 72 12.66 2.73 11.75
CA ASP A 72 11.56 2.14 12.51
C ASP A 72 10.22 2.77 12.11
N SER A 73 9.15 1.98 12.09
CA SER A 73 7.85 2.44 11.62
C SER A 73 7.24 3.52 12.51
N TYR A 74 6.63 4.53 11.88
CA TYR A 74 5.90 5.58 12.57
C TYR A 74 4.66 5.02 13.29
N GLU A 75 3.94 4.10 12.64
CA GLU A 75 2.77 3.42 13.19
C GLU A 75 2.75 1.95 12.73
N MET A 76 2.48 1.04 13.67
CA MET A 76 2.31 -0.40 13.42
C MET A 76 0.92 -0.82 13.86
N HIS A 77 0.15 -1.41 12.96
CA HIS A 77 -1.18 -1.95 13.26
C HIS A 77 -1.24 -3.44 12.97
N SER A 78 -1.90 -4.20 13.85
CA SER A 78 -2.18 -5.63 13.67
C SER A 78 -3.69 -5.86 13.78
N TYR A 79 -4.24 -6.65 12.86
CA TYR A 79 -5.70 -6.81 12.73
C TYR A 79 -6.12 -8.28 12.82
N SER A 80 -7.27 -8.56 13.43
CA SER A 80 -7.76 -9.93 13.61
C SER A 80 -9.20 -10.09 13.17
N GLU A 81 -9.46 -10.66 11.99
CA GLU A 81 -10.76 -11.32 11.70
C GLU A 81 -10.67 -12.52 10.72
N ARG A 82 -9.55 -12.74 10.01
CA ARG A 82 -9.32 -13.95 9.18
C ARG A 82 -7.86 -14.16 8.73
N ILE A 83 -7.11 -13.08 8.51
CA ILE A 83 -5.66 -13.06 8.19
C ILE A 83 -5.09 -11.86 8.96
N ILE A 84 -3.98 -12.06 9.68
CA ILE A 84 -3.35 -11.01 10.50
C ILE A 84 -2.44 -10.19 9.60
N TYR A 85 -2.87 -9.01 9.19
CA TYR A 85 -1.99 -8.08 8.50
C TYR A 85 -1.28 -7.19 9.52
N THR A 86 0.03 -7.09 9.40
CA THR A 86 0.82 -6.02 10.00
C THR A 86 1.00 -4.92 8.97
N ILE A 87 0.55 -3.72 9.32
CA ILE A 87 0.64 -2.53 8.47
C ILE A 87 1.70 -1.59 9.04
N TYR A 88 2.66 -1.21 8.21
CA TYR A 88 3.66 -0.21 8.54
C TYR A 88 3.42 1.06 7.75
N ARG A 89 3.23 2.18 8.45
CA ARG A 89 3.00 3.49 7.82
C ARG A 89 4.20 4.42 8.00
N TYR A 90 4.49 5.18 6.97
CA TYR A 90 5.50 6.24 6.96
C TYR A 90 4.93 7.48 6.30
N SER A 91 5.11 8.63 6.94
CA SER A 91 4.87 9.93 6.31
C SER A 91 6.14 10.38 5.61
N VAL A 92 6.08 10.53 4.29
CA VAL A 92 7.20 10.99 3.46
C VAL A 92 6.69 12.12 2.58
N ASP A 93 7.19 13.31 2.84
CA ASP A 93 6.67 14.57 2.31
C ASP A 93 5.16 14.71 2.62
N ASP A 94 4.31 14.85 1.60
CA ASP A 94 2.85 14.97 1.71
C ASP A 94 2.11 13.64 1.42
N CYS A 95 2.85 12.54 1.39
CA CYS A 95 2.33 11.20 1.11
C CYS A 95 2.48 10.26 2.30
N ILE A 96 1.53 9.35 2.44
CA ILE A 96 1.62 8.18 3.30
C ILE A 96 2.04 7.00 2.44
N TYR A 97 3.09 6.31 2.90
CA TYR A 97 3.53 5.01 2.41
C TYR A 97 3.05 3.96 3.40
N GLU A 98 2.25 3.03 2.93
CA GLU A 98 1.68 1.96 3.72
C GLU A 98 2.15 0.62 3.14
N PHE A 99 2.89 -0.14 3.95
CA PHE A 99 3.41 -1.45 3.59
C PHE A 99 2.63 -2.53 4.35
N GLY A 100 2.00 -3.43 3.60
CA GLY A 100 1.21 -4.52 4.19
C GLY A 100 1.99 -5.83 4.23
N ILE A 101 2.05 -6.45 5.40
CA ILE A 101 2.65 -7.77 5.64
C ILE A 101 1.54 -8.71 6.14
N PRO A 102 1.29 -9.88 5.50
CA PRO A 102 0.07 -10.66 5.71
C PRO A 102 0.09 -11.63 6.90
N ASP A 103 1.19 -11.73 7.65
CA ASP A 103 1.34 -12.64 8.80
C ASP A 103 2.39 -12.05 9.76
N GLU A 104 2.19 -12.18 11.08
CA GLU A 104 3.16 -11.79 12.11
C GLU A 104 4.51 -12.53 11.96
N ASN A 105 4.49 -13.72 11.32
CA ASN A 105 5.68 -14.52 11.03
C ASN A 105 6.25 -14.27 9.62
N SER A 106 5.59 -13.43 8.82
CA SER A 106 6.08 -13.06 7.49
C SER A 106 7.00 -11.85 7.59
N ASP A 107 8.17 -11.95 6.95
CA ASP A 107 9.05 -10.80 6.71
C ASP A 107 8.74 -10.16 5.35
N THR A 108 7.83 -10.72 4.54
CA THR A 108 7.61 -10.32 3.15
C THR A 108 6.45 -9.34 3.00
N ILE A 109 6.72 -8.22 2.33
CA ILE A 109 5.72 -7.22 1.94
C ILE A 109 4.82 -7.80 0.86
N TYR A 110 3.51 -7.80 1.11
CA TYR A 110 2.49 -8.27 0.17
C TYR A 110 1.98 -7.15 -0.74
N ASN A 111 1.73 -5.96 -0.19
CA ASN A 111 1.28 -4.81 -0.96
C ASN A 111 1.91 -3.51 -0.44
N ILE A 112 1.90 -2.50 -1.30
CA ILE A 112 2.31 -1.15 -0.96
C ILE A 112 1.27 -0.17 -1.47
N ASP A 113 0.77 0.66 -0.59
CA ASP A 113 -0.12 1.76 -0.92
C ASP A 113 0.62 3.09 -0.68
N ILE A 114 0.64 3.96 -1.70
CA ILE A 114 1.15 5.33 -1.59
C ILE A 114 -0.01 6.26 -1.84
N TYR A 115 -0.31 7.16 -0.91
CA TYR A 115 -1.46 8.04 -1.05
C TYR A 115 -1.23 9.39 -0.40
N LEU A 116 -1.94 10.41 -0.89
CA LEU A 116 -1.86 11.74 -0.29
C LEU A 116 -2.39 11.70 1.15
N LEU A 117 -1.81 12.53 2.04
CA LEU A 117 -2.24 12.63 3.44
C LEU A 117 -3.76 12.91 3.58
N SER A 118 -4.34 13.65 2.64
CA SER A 118 -5.79 13.96 2.60
C SER A 118 -6.69 12.73 2.42
N GLN A 119 -6.12 11.60 1.99
CA GLN A 119 -6.81 10.33 1.79
C GLN A 119 -6.68 9.39 2.99
N ALA A 120 -5.86 9.74 3.99
CA ALA A 120 -5.62 8.90 5.15
C ALA A 120 -6.81 8.93 6.13
N PRO A 121 -7.27 7.78 6.66
CA PRO A 121 -6.92 6.41 6.24
C PRO A 121 -7.72 5.96 5.02
N ILE A 122 -7.09 5.16 4.15
CA ILE A 122 -7.80 4.53 3.02
C ILE A 122 -8.75 3.45 3.50
N TYR A 123 -8.31 2.67 4.49
CA TYR A 123 -9.02 1.51 4.99
C TYR A 123 -9.37 1.71 6.47
N GLU A 124 -10.62 1.43 6.81
CA GLU A 124 -11.07 1.30 8.19
C GLU A 124 -10.93 -0.17 8.61
N TYR A 125 -9.74 -0.54 9.06
CA TYR A 125 -9.40 -1.93 9.38
C TYR A 125 -9.94 -2.40 10.76
N GLY A 126 -10.79 -1.63 11.43
CA GLY A 126 -11.35 -1.98 12.74
C GLY A 126 -10.32 -1.95 13.89
N GLU A 127 -9.41 -0.96 13.87
CA GLU A 127 -8.28 -0.81 14.80
C GLU A 127 -8.68 -0.89 16.28
N GLU A 128 -8.11 -1.85 17.03
CA GLU A 128 -7.75 -1.64 18.44
C GLU A 128 -6.32 -1.09 18.46
N ILE A 129 -6.16 0.19 18.80
CA ILE A 129 -4.84 0.79 18.97
C ILE A 129 -4.20 0.18 20.21
N LEU A 130 -3.23 -0.73 20.01
CA LEU A 130 -2.36 -1.17 21.07
C LEU A 130 -1.37 -0.03 21.35
N GLU A 131 -1.59 0.71 22.45
CA GLU A 131 -0.62 1.73 22.88
C GLU A 131 0.75 1.07 23.06
N ALA A 132 1.78 1.66 22.44
CA ALA A 132 3.15 1.27 22.66
C ALA A 132 3.51 1.53 24.14
N ASN A 133 3.86 0.46 24.87
CA ASN A 133 4.36 0.55 26.25
C ASN A 133 5.73 1.23 26.32
#